data_AF-A0A087S6Y2-F1
#
_entry.id   AF-A0A087S6Y2-F1
#
_cell.length_a   1.000
_cell.length_b   1.000
_cell.length_c   1.000
_cell.angle_alpha   90.00
_cell.angle_beta   90.00
_cell.angle_gamma   90.00
#
_symmetry.space_group_name_H-M   'P 1'
#
loop_
_entity.id
_entity.type
_entity.pdbx_description
1 polymer ?
#
loop_
_entity_poly.entity_id
_entity_poly.type
_entity_poly.pdbx_seq_one_letter_code
_entity_poly.pdbx_strand_id
1 'polypeptide(L)'
;MGYSLSQLRQKLMRKIGGISCQNCNYDTFGALLFTYKEHDCSKKNGILSTTRYQFYLNNLEQAKQDLEILCYNCHRQKMTRQSRSKDSKYQKYSRIYDIKQRKQIMTLLNQYNCVNCGEDDFEVLEIDHIKGIGNRLFKVFKSKRKEWLYFINNPQKIQEELQILCRNCRKLKQFGVLQEPITVCC
;
A
#
# COMPACT_ATOMS: atom_id res chain seq x y z
N MET A 1 -20.30 -20.55 14.73
CA MET A 1 -19.43 -19.36 14.85
C MET A 1 -18.73 -19.14 13.52
N GLY A 2 -18.91 -17.99 12.87
CA GLY A 2 -18.24 -17.68 11.60
C GLY A 2 -16.81 -17.19 11.83
N TYR A 3 -15.87 -17.55 10.95
CA TYR A 3 -14.52 -16.99 10.96
C TYR A 3 -14.51 -15.54 10.47
N SER A 4 -13.70 -14.69 11.10
CA SER A 4 -13.41 -13.36 10.59
C SER A 4 -12.61 -13.43 9.28
N LEU A 5 -12.67 -12.38 8.47
CA LEU A 5 -11.92 -12.31 7.20
C LEU A 5 -10.41 -12.48 7.43
N SER A 6 -9.88 -11.92 8.52
CA SER A 6 -8.47 -12.06 8.92
C SER A 6 -8.10 -13.52 9.23
N GLN A 7 -8.97 -14.23 9.96
CA GLN A 7 -8.79 -15.65 10.27
C GLN A 7 -8.81 -16.52 9.00
N LEU A 8 -9.75 -16.28 8.10
CA LEU A 8 -9.84 -16.99 6.82
C LEU A 8 -8.58 -16.75 5.97
N ARG A 9 -8.11 -15.50 5.89
CA ARG A 9 -6.88 -15.15 5.18
C ARG A 9 -5.66 -15.87 5.74
N GLN A 10 -5.48 -15.83 7.06
CA GLN A 10 -4.36 -16.50 7.72
C GLN A 10 -4.39 -18.02 7.50
N LYS A 11 -5.58 -18.62 7.61
CA LYS A 11 -5.79 -20.06 7.39
C LYS A 11 -5.41 -20.44 5.96
N LEU A 12 -5.84 -19.68 4.95
CA LEU A 12 -5.52 -19.96 3.55
C LEU A 12 -4.01 -19.78 3.26
N MET A 13 -3.37 -18.73 3.78
CA MET A 13 -1.92 -18.48 3.57
C MET A 13 -1.08 -19.65 4.05
N ARG A 14 -1.36 -20.12 5.28
CA ARG A 14 -0.70 -21.30 5.86
C ARG A 14 -0.89 -22.57 5.02
N LYS A 15 -1.99 -22.71 4.28
CA LYS A 15 -2.29 -23.90 3.48
C LYS A 15 -1.64 -23.92 2.10
N ILE A 16 -1.37 -22.77 1.49
CA ILE A 16 -0.92 -22.73 0.08
C ILE A 16 0.53 -22.31 -0.13
N GLY A 17 1.17 -21.68 0.85
CA GLY A 17 2.56 -21.22 0.68
C GLY A 17 3.27 -20.69 1.92
N GLY A 18 2.62 -20.73 3.09
CA GLY A 18 3.16 -20.16 4.33
C GLY A 18 2.80 -18.68 4.49
N ILE A 19 3.34 -18.05 5.53
CA ILE A 19 3.09 -16.63 5.84
C ILE A 19 4.33 -15.83 5.40
N SER A 20 4.58 -15.78 4.10
CA SER A 20 5.68 -15.00 3.53
C SER A 20 5.37 -14.56 2.10
N CYS A 21 5.93 -13.41 1.72
CA CYS A 21 5.87 -12.89 0.37
C CYS A 21 6.71 -13.77 -0.56
N GLN A 22 6.10 -14.31 -1.61
CA GLN A 22 6.77 -15.19 -2.57
C GLN A 22 7.84 -14.47 -3.41
N ASN A 23 7.88 -13.14 -3.42
CA ASN A 23 8.85 -12.36 -4.18
C ASN A 23 10.05 -11.86 -3.35
N CYS A 24 9.88 -11.62 -2.05
CA CYS A 24 10.94 -11.03 -1.22
C CYS A 24 11.07 -11.61 0.19
N ASN A 25 10.37 -12.70 0.48
CA ASN A 25 10.34 -13.38 1.79
C ASN A 25 9.86 -12.55 2.99
N TYR A 26 9.38 -11.31 2.79
CA TYR A 26 8.74 -10.52 3.84
C TYR A 26 7.59 -11.30 4.50
N ASP A 27 7.55 -11.40 5.83
CA ASP A 27 6.73 -12.37 6.55
C ASP A 27 5.72 -11.76 7.56
N THR A 28 5.69 -10.44 7.70
CA THR A 28 4.71 -9.78 8.58
C THR A 28 3.30 -9.88 8.01
N PHE A 29 2.50 -10.81 8.55
CA PHE A 29 1.13 -11.12 8.12
C PHE A 29 0.24 -9.90 7.82
N GLY A 30 0.31 -8.86 8.66
CA GLY A 30 -0.48 -7.63 8.49
C GLY A 30 -0.24 -6.94 7.15
N ALA A 31 0.96 -7.07 6.60
CA ALA A 31 1.36 -6.48 5.33
C ALA A 31 1.42 -7.49 4.17
N LEU A 32 0.86 -8.69 4.35
CA LEU A 32 0.67 -9.69 3.28
C LEU A 32 -0.76 -9.66 2.73
N LEU A 33 -0.89 -9.98 1.43
CA LEU A 33 -2.16 -10.10 0.73
C LEU A 33 -2.10 -11.21 -0.32
N PHE A 34 -3.27 -11.74 -0.69
CA PHE A 34 -3.42 -12.56 -1.87
C PHE A 34 -3.63 -11.67 -3.10
N THR A 35 -2.97 -12.01 -4.19
CA THR A 35 -3.30 -11.50 -5.51
C THR A 35 -3.38 -12.64 -6.50
N TYR A 36 -4.04 -12.42 -7.63
CA TYR A 36 -4.06 -13.40 -8.70
C TYR A 36 -2.71 -13.35 -9.44
N LYS A 37 -2.17 -14.53 -9.79
CA LYS A 37 -0.95 -14.62 -10.60
C LYS A 37 -1.16 -13.96 -11.95
N GLU A 38 -2.23 -14.33 -12.63
CA GLU A 38 -2.66 -13.73 -13.89
C GLU A 38 -3.63 -12.57 -13.64
N HIS A 39 -3.31 -11.41 -14.22
CA HIS A 39 -4.13 -10.23 -14.11
C HIS A 39 -5.26 -10.26 -15.15
N ASP A 40 -6.40 -10.82 -14.74
CA ASP A 40 -7.63 -10.66 -15.50
C ASP A 40 -8.26 -9.28 -15.20
N CYS A 41 -8.41 -8.48 -16.25
CA CYS A 41 -8.95 -7.12 -16.18
C CYS A 41 -10.40 -7.08 -15.65
N SER A 42 -11.09 -8.22 -15.63
CA SER A 42 -12.46 -8.36 -15.12
C SER A 42 -12.53 -8.48 -13.59
N LYS A 43 -11.43 -8.88 -12.92
CA LYS A 43 -11.43 -9.17 -11.48
C LYS A 43 -11.05 -7.90 -10.68
N LYS A 44 -12.05 -7.22 -10.11
CA LYS A 44 -11.89 -6.01 -9.29
C LYS A 44 -10.80 -6.19 -8.20
N ASN A 45 -9.75 -5.36 -8.26
CA ASN A 45 -8.80 -4.95 -7.20
C ASN A 45 -8.39 -5.98 -6.10
N GLY A 46 -8.22 -7.27 -6.44
CA GLY A 46 -7.41 -8.23 -5.67
C GLY A 46 -7.85 -8.59 -4.25
N ILE A 47 -8.94 -8.03 -3.70
CA ILE A 47 -9.45 -8.41 -2.38
C ILE A 47 -10.44 -9.57 -2.56
N LEU A 48 -10.07 -10.74 -2.06
CA LEU A 48 -10.98 -11.88 -2.00
C LEU A 48 -12.12 -11.58 -1.01
N SER A 49 -13.36 -11.79 -1.45
CA SER A 49 -14.52 -11.79 -0.55
C SER A 49 -14.46 -13.00 0.40
N THR A 50 -15.24 -12.96 1.48
CA THR A 50 -15.40 -14.10 2.40
C THR A 50 -15.75 -15.39 1.65
N THR A 51 -16.69 -15.31 0.69
CA THR A 51 -17.09 -16.43 -0.16
C THR A 51 -15.93 -16.97 -1.00
N ARG A 52 -15.09 -16.08 -1.57
CA ARG A 52 -13.91 -16.50 -2.33
C ARG A 52 -12.85 -17.14 -1.45
N TYR A 53 -12.64 -16.66 -0.22
CA TYR A 53 -11.76 -17.34 0.74
C TYR A 53 -12.25 -18.75 1.06
N GLN A 54 -13.54 -18.91 1.33
CA GLN A 54 -14.14 -20.22 1.60
C GLN A 54 -14.02 -21.15 0.39
N PHE A 55 -14.28 -20.63 -0.82
CA PHE A 55 -14.07 -21.38 -2.06
C PHE A 55 -12.64 -21.90 -2.16
N TYR A 56 -11.63 -21.04 -2.01
CA TYR A 56 -10.23 -21.47 -2.12
C TYR A 56 -9.76 -22.36 -0.98
N LEU A 57 -10.30 -22.20 0.23
CA LEU A 57 -10.04 -23.12 1.34
C LEU A 57 -10.54 -24.54 1.05
N ASN A 58 -11.62 -24.67 0.28
CA ASN A 58 -12.16 -25.95 -0.17
C ASN A 58 -11.52 -26.45 -1.48
N ASN A 59 -10.70 -25.63 -2.15
CA ASN A 59 -10.09 -25.92 -3.46
C ASN A 59 -8.61 -25.50 -3.47
N LEU A 60 -7.80 -26.15 -2.61
CA LEU A 60 -6.42 -25.72 -2.36
C LEU A 60 -5.50 -25.81 -3.58
N GLU A 61 -5.66 -26.81 -4.44
CA GLU A 61 -4.85 -26.91 -5.67
C GLU A 61 -5.17 -25.76 -6.63
N GLN A 62 -6.45 -25.43 -6.81
CA GLN A 62 -6.84 -24.24 -7.57
C GLN A 62 -6.31 -22.96 -6.92
N ALA A 63 -6.32 -22.87 -5.59
CA ALA A 63 -5.77 -21.72 -4.87
C ALA A 63 -4.27 -21.54 -5.15
N LYS A 64 -3.49 -22.63 -5.14
CA LYS A 64 -2.05 -22.61 -5.46
C LYS A 64 -1.79 -22.23 -6.92
N GLN A 65 -2.69 -22.58 -7.84
CA GLN A 65 -2.59 -22.21 -9.25
C GLN A 65 -2.92 -20.73 -9.46
N ASP A 66 -4.04 -20.28 -8.94
CA ASP A 66 -4.60 -18.95 -9.20
C ASP A 66 -3.93 -17.83 -8.41
N LEU A 67 -3.53 -18.11 -7.17
CA LEU A 67 -3.14 -17.10 -6.20
C LEU A 67 -1.65 -17.12 -5.91
N GLU A 68 -1.13 -15.95 -5.56
CA GLU A 68 0.18 -15.76 -4.97
C GLU A 68 0.08 -14.88 -3.72
N ILE A 69 1.04 -15.04 -2.81
CA ILE A 69 1.14 -14.24 -1.59
C ILE A 69 2.21 -13.19 -1.81
N LEU A 70 1.83 -11.92 -1.78
CA LEU A 70 2.75 -10.79 -1.90
C LEU A 70 2.64 -9.87 -0.68
N CYS A 71 3.73 -9.21 -0.33
CA CYS A 71 3.66 -8.02 0.51
C CYS A 71 3.11 -6.83 -0.29
N TYR A 72 2.61 -5.81 0.39
CA TYR A 72 2.07 -4.62 -0.28
C TYR A 72 3.10 -3.85 -1.12
N ASN A 73 4.39 -3.89 -0.79
CA ASN A 73 5.46 -3.32 -1.63
C ASN A 73 5.57 -4.07 -2.97
N CYS A 74 5.77 -5.41 -2.95
CA CYS A 74 5.88 -6.21 -4.16
C CYS A 74 4.60 -6.20 -5.00
N HIS A 75 3.44 -6.23 -4.34
CA HIS A 75 2.16 -6.07 -5.03
C HIS A 75 2.07 -4.71 -5.74
N ARG A 76 2.52 -3.63 -5.10
CA ARG A 76 2.55 -2.29 -5.73
C ARG A 76 3.46 -2.27 -6.96
N GLN A 77 4.65 -2.83 -6.88
CA GLN A 77 5.57 -2.93 -8.03
C GLN A 77 4.93 -3.73 -9.17
N LYS A 78 4.32 -4.88 -8.88
CA LYS A 78 3.59 -5.69 -9.86
C LYS A 78 2.51 -4.87 -10.58
N MET A 79 1.65 -4.17 -9.83
CA MET A 79 0.58 -3.35 -10.40
C MET A 79 1.12 -2.16 -11.21
N THR A 80 2.22 -1.53 -10.77
CA THR A 80 2.88 -0.46 -11.52
C THR A 80 3.38 -0.97 -12.87
N ARG A 81 4.04 -2.14 -12.91
CA ARG A 81 4.52 -2.76 -14.15
C ARG A 81 3.37 -3.08 -15.11
N GLN A 82 2.27 -3.64 -14.60
CA GLN A 82 1.11 -4.01 -15.41
C GLN A 82 0.31 -2.81 -15.95
N SER A 83 0.23 -1.72 -15.19
CA SER A 83 -0.51 -0.52 -15.62
C SER A 83 0.23 0.29 -16.68
N ARG A 84 1.58 0.30 -16.66
CA ARG A 84 2.42 1.07 -17.58
C ARG A 84 2.20 0.73 -19.06
N SER A 85 1.87 -0.51 -19.39
CA SER A 85 1.64 -0.94 -20.78
C SER A 85 0.33 -0.41 -21.37
N LYS A 86 -0.60 0.06 -20.54
CA LYS A 86 -1.97 0.43 -20.95
C LYS A 86 -2.26 1.93 -20.81
N ASP A 87 -1.26 2.75 -20.48
CA ASP A 87 -1.53 4.16 -20.21
C ASP A 87 -1.81 4.97 -21.46
N SER A 88 -2.94 5.68 -21.44
CA SER A 88 -3.20 6.77 -22.38
C SER A 88 -2.21 7.92 -22.17
N LYS A 89 -2.08 8.78 -23.19
CA LYS A 89 -1.25 9.99 -23.12
C LYS A 89 -1.58 10.85 -21.88
N TYR A 90 -2.87 11.02 -21.57
CA TYR A 90 -3.32 11.78 -20.40
C TYR A 90 -2.88 11.13 -19.07
N GLN A 91 -2.98 9.80 -18.96
CA GLN A 91 -2.55 9.07 -17.77
C GLN A 91 -1.04 9.20 -17.52
N LYS A 92 -0.24 9.22 -18.59
CA LYS A 92 1.21 9.48 -18.51
C LYS A 92 1.50 10.87 -17.95
N TYR A 93 0.87 11.93 -18.48
CA TYR A 93 1.03 13.29 -17.95
C TYR A 93 0.60 13.42 -16.49
N SER A 94 -0.56 12.86 -16.16
CA SER A 94 -1.09 12.79 -14.80
C SER A 94 -0.07 12.17 -13.85
N ARG A 95 0.55 11.05 -14.23
CA ARG A 95 1.57 10.39 -13.41
C ARG A 95 2.83 11.24 -13.26
N ILE A 96 3.34 11.85 -14.34
CA ILE A 96 4.53 12.71 -14.29
C ILE A 96 4.30 13.86 -13.31
N TYR A 97 3.12 14.50 -13.38
CA TYR A 97 2.74 15.55 -12.45
C TYR A 97 2.72 15.06 -10.99
N ASP A 98 2.09 13.91 -10.74
CA ASP A 98 2.01 13.34 -9.39
C ASP A 98 3.42 12.97 -8.85
N ILE A 99 4.31 12.45 -9.70
CA ILE A 99 5.71 12.19 -9.34
C ILE A 99 6.43 13.49 -8.95
N LYS A 100 6.25 14.56 -9.72
CA LYS A 100 6.89 15.86 -9.44
C LYS A 100 6.46 16.40 -8.08
N GLN A 101 5.16 16.39 -7.80
CA GLN A 101 4.62 16.86 -6.51
C GLN A 101 5.11 16.01 -5.34
N ARG A 102 5.14 14.68 -5.49
CA ARG A 102 5.68 13.78 -4.46
C ARG A 102 7.14 14.08 -4.14
N LYS A 103 7.98 14.24 -5.17
CA LYS A 103 9.40 14.58 -5.00
C LYS A 103 9.57 15.92 -4.28
N GLN A 104 8.77 16.92 -4.61
CA GLN A 104 8.81 18.22 -3.95
C GLN A 104 8.47 18.12 -2.46
N ILE A 105 7.43 17.36 -2.10
CA ILE A 105 7.09 17.12 -0.68
C ILE A 105 8.20 16.36 0.04
N MET A 106 8.78 15.32 -0.58
CA MET A 106 9.91 14.57 0.01
C MET A 106 11.14 15.46 0.25
N THR A 107 11.43 16.37 -0.68
CA THR A 107 12.49 17.37 -0.50
C THR A 107 12.18 18.34 0.63
N LEU A 108 10.95 18.84 0.74
CA LEU A 108 10.55 19.71 1.85
C LEU A 108 10.57 18.98 3.21
N LEU A 109 10.29 17.68 3.23
CA LEU A 109 10.45 16.82 4.41
C LEU A 109 11.92 16.54 4.75
N ASN A 110 12.84 16.74 3.80
CA ASN A 110 14.20 16.20 3.86
C ASN A 110 14.23 14.69 4.15
N GLN A 111 13.29 13.95 3.54
CA GLN A 111 13.15 12.52 3.80
C GLN A 111 12.87 11.74 2.51
N TYR A 112 13.77 10.81 2.19
CA TYR A 112 13.75 10.04 0.94
C TYR A 112 13.49 8.54 1.13
N ASN A 113 13.34 8.08 2.37
CA ASN A 113 13.08 6.70 2.73
C ASN A 113 11.91 6.58 3.73
N CYS A 114 11.44 5.36 3.94
CA CYS A 114 10.42 5.04 4.93
C CYS A 114 10.94 5.32 6.34
N VAL A 115 10.27 6.18 7.11
CA VAL A 115 10.69 6.53 8.49
C VAL A 115 10.77 5.31 9.41
N ASN A 116 10.00 4.26 9.11
CA ASN A 116 9.90 3.09 9.99
C ASN A 116 10.89 1.98 9.65
N CYS A 117 11.19 1.73 8.37
CA CYS A 117 11.97 0.56 7.96
C CYS A 117 13.11 0.85 6.98
N GLY A 118 13.35 2.11 6.63
CA GLY A 118 14.44 2.50 5.74
C GLY A 118 14.26 2.18 4.24
N GLU A 119 13.17 1.52 3.83
CA GLU A 119 12.84 1.28 2.41
C GLU A 119 12.93 2.58 1.59
N ASP A 120 13.60 2.55 0.46
CA ASP A 120 13.93 3.72 -0.35
C ASP A 120 13.37 3.64 -1.79
N ASP A 121 12.74 2.53 -2.20
CA ASP A 121 12.11 2.44 -3.51
C ASP A 121 10.92 3.42 -3.63
N PHE A 122 11.13 4.47 -4.43
CA PHE A 122 10.15 5.52 -4.71
C PHE A 122 8.79 5.01 -5.21
N GLU A 123 8.73 3.85 -5.88
CA GLU A 123 7.48 3.27 -6.37
C GLU A 123 6.58 2.74 -5.24
N VAL A 124 7.18 2.31 -4.13
CA VAL A 124 6.47 1.76 -2.96
C VAL A 124 6.36 2.74 -1.80
N LEU A 125 7.09 3.85 -1.83
CA LEU A 125 6.91 4.94 -0.87
C LEU A 125 5.57 5.68 -1.05
N GLU A 126 5.03 6.16 0.06
CA GLU A 126 3.82 6.97 0.13
C GLU A 126 4.00 8.10 1.15
N ILE A 127 3.41 9.25 0.82
CA ILE A 127 3.18 10.33 1.78
C ILE A 127 1.94 9.94 2.58
N ASP A 128 2.09 9.81 3.89
CA ASP A 128 1.04 9.44 4.84
C ASP A 128 0.91 10.53 5.92
N HIS A 129 -0.31 10.72 6.43
CA HIS A 129 -0.54 11.68 7.50
C HIS A 129 -0.16 11.10 8.84
N ILE A 130 0.57 11.85 9.67
CA ILE A 130 0.97 11.40 11.00
C ILE A 130 -0.25 11.06 11.86
N LYS A 131 -1.14 12.05 12.08
CA LYS A 131 -2.25 11.99 13.05
C LYS A 131 -3.57 11.44 12.48
N GLY A 132 -3.53 10.64 11.40
CA GLY A 132 -4.74 10.09 10.78
C GLY A 132 -5.74 11.12 10.20
N ILE A 133 -5.31 12.38 10.04
CA ILE A 133 -6.18 13.50 9.60
C ILE A 133 -6.56 13.45 8.11
N GLY A 134 -6.08 12.45 7.35
CA GLY A 134 -6.29 12.35 5.90
C GLY A 134 -7.77 12.36 5.51
N ASN A 135 -8.65 11.72 6.28
CA ASN A 135 -10.09 11.74 6.00
C ASN A 135 -10.70 13.14 6.16
N ARG A 136 -10.21 13.93 7.12
CA ARG A 136 -10.64 15.32 7.33
C ARG A 136 -10.14 16.21 6.19
N LEU A 137 -8.86 16.10 5.83
CA LEU A 137 -8.27 16.88 4.73
C LEU A 137 -8.89 16.52 3.38
N PHE A 138 -9.21 15.25 3.14
CA PHE A 138 -9.93 14.83 1.93
C PHE A 138 -11.30 15.49 1.81
N LYS A 139 -12.04 15.65 2.93
CA LYS A 139 -13.33 16.37 2.92
C LYS A 139 -13.17 17.84 2.55
N VAL A 140 -12.05 18.47 2.91
CA VAL A 140 -11.73 19.87 2.61
C VAL A 140 -11.26 20.04 1.16
N PHE A 141 -10.20 19.34 0.76
CA PHE A 141 -9.55 19.58 -0.53
C PHE A 141 -10.24 18.88 -1.70
N LYS A 142 -10.99 17.79 -1.45
CA LYS A 142 -11.64 16.92 -2.45
C LYS A 142 -10.70 16.29 -3.49
N SER A 143 -9.42 16.61 -3.45
CA SER A 143 -8.40 16.15 -4.40
C SER A 143 -7.04 16.11 -3.73
N LYS A 144 -6.35 14.99 -3.91
CA LYS A 144 -4.99 14.79 -3.41
C LYS A 144 -3.99 15.83 -3.97
N ARG A 145 -4.22 16.30 -5.21
CA ARG A 145 -3.37 17.34 -5.82
C ARG A 145 -3.51 18.68 -5.13
N LYS A 146 -4.75 19.07 -4.80
CA LYS A 146 -5.02 20.32 -4.06
C LYS A 146 -4.42 20.25 -2.65
N GLU A 147 -4.55 19.10 -2.00
CA GLU A 147 -3.91 18.84 -0.71
C GLU A 147 -2.38 18.94 -0.79
N TRP A 148 -1.74 18.31 -1.78
CA TRP A 148 -0.29 18.41 -1.95
C TRP A 148 0.18 19.84 -2.22
N LEU A 149 -0.55 20.57 -3.07
CA LEU A 149 -0.25 21.97 -3.33
C LEU A 149 -0.38 22.83 -2.07
N TYR A 150 -1.37 22.55 -1.22
CA TYR A 150 -1.50 23.18 0.09
C TYR A 150 -0.25 22.98 0.94
N PHE A 151 0.21 21.75 1.09
CA PHE A 151 1.41 21.45 1.85
C PHE A 151 2.67 22.09 1.27
N ILE A 152 2.84 22.03 -0.05
CA ILE A 152 3.97 22.67 -0.75
C ILE A 152 4.02 24.18 -0.48
N ASN A 153 2.86 24.84 -0.42
CA ASN A 153 2.76 26.27 -0.13
C ASN A 153 2.79 26.58 1.38
N ASN A 154 2.81 25.57 2.25
CA ASN A 154 2.82 25.71 3.72
C ASN A 154 3.85 24.73 4.33
N PRO A 155 5.14 24.89 4.02
CA PRO A 155 6.18 23.92 4.38
C PRO A 155 6.31 23.66 5.89
N GLN A 156 5.99 24.63 6.74
CA GLN A 156 5.94 24.46 8.19
C GLN A 156 4.99 23.33 8.62
N LYS A 157 3.87 23.14 7.91
CA LYS A 157 2.89 22.09 8.22
C LYS A 157 3.32 20.71 7.75
N ILE A 158 4.25 20.64 6.80
CA ILE A 158 4.68 19.37 6.24
C ILE A 158 5.32 18.49 7.32
N GLN A 159 6.23 19.06 8.11
CA GLN A 159 6.94 18.34 9.17
C GLN A 159 6.01 17.90 10.31
N GLU A 160 4.97 18.67 10.59
CA GLU A 160 4.01 18.40 11.68
C GLU A 160 2.94 17.36 11.30
N GLU A 161 2.59 17.27 10.03
CA GLU A 161 1.40 16.53 9.58
C GLU A 161 1.70 15.35 8.65
N LEU A 162 2.88 15.31 8.01
CA LEU A 162 3.22 14.31 7.00
C LEU A 162 4.45 13.48 7.38
N GLN A 163 4.48 12.25 6.90
CA GLN A 163 5.62 11.35 6.98
C GLN A 163 5.74 10.52 5.69
N ILE A 164 6.93 9.96 5.44
CA ILE A 164 7.14 9.00 4.35
C ILE A 164 7.11 7.58 4.91
N LEU A 165 6.21 6.74 4.36
CA LEU A 165 6.10 5.32 4.69
C LEU A 165 6.12 4.47 3.43
N CYS A 166 6.73 3.29 3.46
CA CYS A 166 6.48 2.29 2.43
C CYS A 166 5.08 1.69 2.58
N ARG A 167 4.57 1.06 1.51
CA ARG A 167 3.23 0.45 1.48
C ARG A 167 3.03 -0.58 2.58
N ASN A 168 4.05 -1.39 2.90
CA ASN A 168 3.99 -2.35 4.00
C ASN A 168 3.77 -1.63 5.34
N CYS A 169 4.63 -0.67 5.68
CA CYS A 169 4.53 0.06 6.95
C CYS A 169 3.23 0.86 7.06
N ARG A 170 2.81 1.54 6.00
CA ARG A 170 1.52 2.24 5.97
C ARG A 170 0.34 1.29 6.27
N LYS A 171 0.39 0.06 5.74
CA LYS A 171 -0.66 -0.93 6.00
C LYS A 171 -0.63 -1.43 7.44
N LEU A 172 0.55 -1.69 8.00
CA LEU A 172 0.68 -2.05 9.41
C LEU A 172 0.17 -0.92 10.33
N LYS A 173 0.46 0.35 10.01
CA LYS A 173 -0.10 1.51 10.71
C LYS A 173 -1.63 1.54 10.64
N GLN A 174 -2.22 1.30 9.46
CA GLN A 174 -3.69 1.22 9.30
C GLN A 174 -4.33 0.11 10.15
N PHE A 175 -3.59 -0.97 10.43
CA PHE A 175 -4.05 -2.05 11.30
C PHE A 175 -3.71 -1.83 12.78
N GLY A 176 -3.11 -0.69 13.15
CA GLY A 176 -2.69 -0.42 14.53
C GLY A 176 -1.51 -1.27 15.01
N VAL A 177 -0.76 -1.89 14.09
CA VAL A 177 0.41 -2.74 14.42
C VAL A 177 1.67 -1.89 14.62
N LEU A 178 1.84 -0.84 13.81
CA LEU A 178 2.89 0.16 14.05
C LEU A 178 2.34 1.26 14.93
N GLN A 179 3.09 1.59 15.99
CA GLN A 179 2.86 2.81 16.77
C GLN A 179 3.24 4.02 15.92
N GLU A 180 2.62 5.18 16.21
CA GLU A 180 3.05 6.43 15.57
C GLU A 180 4.55 6.65 15.87
N PRO A 181 5.34 7.13 14.90
CA PRO A 181 6.75 7.42 15.15
C PRO A 181 6.80 8.37 16.36
N ILE A 182 7.55 7.95 17.39
CA ILE A 182 7.85 8.82 18.52
C ILE A 182 8.52 10.03 17.88
N THR A 183 7.89 11.20 17.95
CA THR A 183 8.50 12.46 17.53
C THR A 183 9.80 12.57 18.31
N VAL A 184 10.91 12.28 17.66
CA VAL A 184 12.24 12.51 18.22
C VAL A 184 12.35 14.03 18.25
N CYS A 185 12.20 14.61 19.45
CA CYS A 185 12.51 16.01 19.66
C CYS A 185 14.02 16.16 19.41
N CYS A 186 14.39 16.64 18.22
CA CYS A 186 15.73 17.15 17.96
C CYS A 186 15.90 18.52 18.62
#